data_AF-A0A920HV18-F1
#
_entry.id   AF-A0A920HV18-F1
#
_cell.length_a   1.000
_cell.length_b   1.000
_cell.length_c   1.000
_cell.angle_alpha   90.00
_cell.angle_beta   90.00
_cell.angle_gamma   90.00
#
_symmetry.space_group_name_H-M   'P 1'
#
loop_
_entity.id
_entity.type
_entity.pdbx_description
1 polymer ?
#
loop_
_entity_poly.entity_id
_entity_poly.type
_entity_poly.pdbx_seq_one_letter_code
_entity_poly.pdbx_strand_id
1 'polypeptide(L)'
;MPPSEEKIAEIDFSGSELPVEEMDVSEVDHDENKPREESSEFALKMINSVKAMNNGEMSHYEMVNSFSLADELKCLFMFIQALPHRPIVPMYPEAPFLFFKGVLLPRSFDLTEEMAHDIETFMKGKNSEYFKDLHLHDLEAYYLDAYESAVRIYNDMVKKTRLSYLSKR
;
A
#
# COMPACT_ATOMS: atom_id res chain seq x y z
N MET A 1 -19.32 -46.38 -65.75
CA MET A 1 -19.61 -46.81 -64.36
C MET A 1 -20.48 -45.74 -63.71
N PRO A 2 -21.58 -46.14 -63.05
CA PRO A 2 -22.55 -45.23 -62.46
C PRO A 2 -22.08 -44.69 -61.09
N PRO A 3 -22.71 -43.61 -60.56
CA PRO A 3 -22.37 -42.99 -59.28
C PRO A 3 -23.23 -43.55 -58.14
N SER A 4 -22.70 -43.60 -56.92
CA SER A 4 -23.45 -44.03 -55.71
C SER A 4 -23.15 -43.13 -54.50
N GLU A 5 -24.18 -42.38 -54.12
CA GLU A 5 -24.75 -42.15 -52.78
C GLU A 5 -23.89 -41.75 -51.56
N GLU A 6 -24.28 -40.58 -51.02
CA GLU A 6 -24.62 -40.23 -49.63
C GLU A 6 -23.87 -40.83 -48.41
N LYS A 7 -23.21 -39.90 -47.70
CA LYS A 7 -23.46 -39.50 -46.29
C LYS A 7 -23.64 -40.62 -45.25
N ILE A 8 -22.60 -40.86 -44.46
CA ILE A 8 -22.68 -41.57 -43.18
C ILE A 8 -22.01 -40.73 -42.09
N ALA A 9 -22.77 -40.46 -41.04
CA ALA A 9 -22.29 -39.94 -39.77
C ALA A 9 -21.96 -41.11 -38.85
N GLU A 10 -20.85 -41.05 -38.14
CA GLU A 10 -20.63 -41.84 -36.93
C GLU A 10 -20.19 -40.90 -35.81
N ILE A 11 -21.03 -40.86 -34.78
CA ILE A 11 -20.75 -40.27 -33.47
C ILE A 11 -20.35 -41.47 -32.62
N ASP A 12 -19.11 -41.50 -32.11
CA ASP A 12 -18.71 -42.42 -31.05
C ASP A 12 -18.47 -41.63 -29.76
N PHE A 13 -19.08 -42.12 -28.69
CA PHE A 13 -19.11 -41.54 -27.35
C PHE A 13 -18.40 -42.53 -26.42
N SER A 14 -17.23 -42.18 -25.89
CA SER A 14 -16.73 -42.78 -24.66
C SER A 14 -15.67 -41.90 -24.02
N GLY A 15 -15.91 -41.51 -22.76
CA GLY A 15 -15.04 -40.62 -22.01
C GLY A 15 -13.81 -41.29 -21.42
N SER A 16 -12.76 -40.49 -21.19
CA SER A 16 -11.90 -40.55 -20.00
C SER A 16 -10.85 -39.43 -20.05
N GLU A 17 -10.86 -38.62 -18.99
CA GLU A 17 -9.75 -37.94 -18.29
C GLU A 17 -8.74 -37.03 -19.04
N LEU A 18 -8.57 -35.83 -18.46
CA LEU A 18 -7.65 -34.75 -18.85
C LEU A 18 -6.17 -35.15 -18.76
N PRO A 19 -5.28 -34.43 -19.47
CA PRO A 19 -4.50 -33.44 -18.73
C PRO A 19 -4.36 -32.08 -19.43
N VAL A 20 -4.49 -31.05 -18.60
CA VAL A 20 -3.87 -29.71 -18.68
C VAL A 20 -2.66 -29.60 -19.60
N GLU A 21 -2.76 -28.76 -20.62
CA GLU A 21 -1.64 -28.01 -21.18
C GLU A 21 -2.04 -26.55 -21.40
N GLU A 22 -1.06 -25.69 -21.19
CA GLU A 22 -1.14 -24.32 -20.74
C GLU A 22 -1.82 -23.39 -21.76
N MET A 23 -2.78 -22.62 -21.25
CA MET A 23 -3.39 -21.53 -22.01
C MET A 23 -2.39 -20.38 -22.01
N ASP A 24 -1.69 -20.28 -23.14
CA ASP A 24 -0.91 -19.15 -23.64
C ASP A 24 -1.46 -17.82 -23.11
N VAL A 25 -0.74 -17.26 -22.13
CA VAL A 25 -1.03 -15.95 -21.56
C VAL A 25 -0.61 -14.94 -22.61
N SER A 26 -1.58 -14.58 -23.42
CA SER A 26 -1.64 -13.38 -24.25
C SER A 26 -0.65 -12.32 -23.79
N GLU A 27 0.27 -11.95 -24.69
CA GLU A 27 1.04 -10.71 -24.65
C GLU A 27 0.07 -9.54 -24.52
N VAL A 28 -0.18 -9.11 -23.27
CA VAL A 28 -0.89 -7.87 -22.96
C VAL A 28 0.17 -6.79 -22.80
N ASP A 29 0.25 -5.93 -23.81
CA ASP A 29 0.80 -4.58 -23.82
C ASP A 29 1.38 -4.09 -22.47
N HIS A 30 2.67 -4.36 -22.24
CA HIS A 30 3.35 -4.16 -20.96
C HIS A 30 3.93 -2.75 -20.76
N ASP A 31 3.71 -1.79 -21.68
CA ASP A 31 4.42 -0.50 -21.64
C ASP A 31 3.65 0.60 -20.90
N GLU A 32 2.31 0.67 -21.01
CA GLU A 32 1.51 1.70 -20.30
C GLU A 32 1.23 1.36 -18.82
N ASN A 33 1.23 0.07 -18.45
CA ASN A 33 0.92 -0.35 -17.08
C ASN A 33 2.15 -0.34 -16.16
N LYS A 34 3.34 -0.40 -16.75
CA LYS A 34 4.62 -0.36 -16.04
C LYS A 34 4.82 0.89 -15.15
N PRO A 35 4.58 2.13 -15.63
CA PRO A 35 4.70 3.31 -14.76
C PRO A 35 3.68 3.33 -13.62
N ARG A 36 2.48 2.77 -13.81
CA ARG A 36 1.48 2.64 -12.73
C ARG A 36 1.89 1.58 -11.70
N GLU A 37 2.38 0.44 -12.16
CA GLU A 37 2.90 -0.61 -11.29
C GLU A 37 4.11 -0.10 -10.48
N GLU A 38 5.07 0.56 -11.12
CA GLU A 38 6.24 1.16 -10.47
C GLU A 38 5.85 2.26 -9.46
N SER A 39 4.84 3.09 -9.77
CA SER A 39 4.34 4.11 -8.83
C SER A 39 3.66 3.46 -7.61
N SER A 40 2.98 2.33 -7.81
CA SER A 40 2.35 1.57 -6.74
C SER A 40 3.38 0.87 -5.84
N GLU A 41 4.50 0.39 -6.41
CA GLU A 41 5.61 -0.16 -5.63
C GLU A 41 6.24 0.92 -4.74
N PHE A 42 6.45 2.12 -5.26
CA PHE A 42 6.92 3.26 -4.47
C PHE A 42 5.93 3.63 -3.35
N ALA A 43 4.64 3.66 -3.65
CA ALA A 43 3.59 3.89 -2.66
C ALA A 43 3.63 2.87 -1.51
N LEU A 44 3.78 1.59 -1.84
CA LEU A 44 3.91 0.50 -0.86
C LEU A 44 5.20 0.62 -0.04
N LYS A 45 6.33 0.96 -0.67
CA LYS A 45 7.59 1.24 0.02
C LYS A 45 7.40 2.34 1.06
N MET A 46 6.74 3.44 0.70
CA MET A 46 6.46 4.57 1.60
C MET A 46 5.59 4.15 2.79
N ILE A 47 4.48 3.44 2.55
CA ILE A 47 3.61 2.96 3.63
C ILE A 47 4.34 1.99 4.56
N ASN A 48 5.08 1.03 3.99
CA ASN A 48 5.81 0.04 4.77
C ASN A 48 6.91 0.69 5.61
N SER A 49 7.57 1.72 5.09
CA SER A 49 8.58 2.47 5.84
C SER A 49 7.95 3.20 7.04
N VAL A 50 6.84 3.91 6.84
CA VAL A 50 6.12 4.57 7.94
C VAL A 50 5.60 3.54 8.97
N LYS A 51 5.11 2.39 8.50
CA LYS A 51 4.63 1.32 9.38
C LYS A 51 5.75 0.70 10.20
N ALA A 52 6.89 0.40 9.58
CA ALA A 52 8.07 -0.13 10.25
C ALA A 52 8.58 0.86 11.31
N MET A 53 8.56 2.16 10.99
CA MET A 53 8.89 3.21 11.96
C MET A 53 7.93 3.20 13.15
N ASN A 54 6.61 3.16 12.90
CA ASN A 54 5.60 3.12 13.96
C ASN A 54 5.67 1.84 14.82
N ASN A 55 6.11 0.73 14.24
CA ASN A 55 6.34 -0.52 14.96
C ASN A 55 7.64 -0.51 15.79
N GLY A 56 8.52 0.48 15.60
CA GLY A 56 9.85 0.52 16.21
C GLY A 56 10.87 -0.41 15.53
N GLU A 57 10.58 -0.89 14.31
CA GLU A 57 11.47 -1.73 13.51
C GLU A 57 12.58 -0.90 12.84
N MET A 58 12.31 0.39 12.57
CA MET A 58 13.29 1.34 12.03
C MET A 58 13.17 2.70 12.73
N SER A 59 14.28 3.43 12.88
CA SER A 59 14.25 4.81 13.35
C SER A 59 13.73 5.77 12.27
N HIS A 60 13.25 6.95 12.69
CA HIS A 60 12.86 8.02 11.77
C HIS A 60 14.00 8.46 10.85
N TYR A 61 15.25 8.44 11.35
CA TYR A 61 16.42 8.76 10.53
C TYR A 61 16.67 7.72 9.43
N GLU A 62 16.55 6.44 9.76
CA GLU A 62 16.68 5.34 8.81
C GLU A 62 15.58 5.37 7.76
N MET A 63 14.35 5.71 8.16
CA MET A 63 13.23 5.89 7.22
C MET A 63 13.56 6.94 6.18
N VAL A 64 14.01 8.12 6.60
CA VAL A 64 14.37 9.21 5.68
C VAL A 64 15.56 8.82 4.81
N ASN A 65 16.55 8.10 5.36
CA ASN A 65 17.70 7.65 4.58
C ASN A 65 17.36 6.53 3.56
N SER A 66 16.19 5.89 3.64
CA SER A 66 15.75 4.89 2.65
C SER A 66 15.28 5.51 1.32
N PHE A 67 15.16 6.83 1.28
CA PHE A 67 14.84 7.64 0.10
C PHE A 67 16.05 8.51 -0.24
N SER A 68 16.45 8.49 -1.51
CA SER A 68 17.69 9.13 -1.96
C SER A 68 17.43 10.28 -2.92
N LEU A 69 16.29 10.27 -3.60
CA LEU A 69 15.92 11.30 -4.55
C LEU A 69 15.21 12.46 -3.84
N ALA A 70 15.41 13.67 -4.34
CA ALA A 70 14.77 14.85 -3.78
C ALA A 70 13.23 14.77 -3.87
N ASP A 71 12.70 14.25 -4.97
CA ASP A 71 11.25 14.15 -5.18
C ASP A 71 10.60 13.01 -4.37
N GLU A 72 11.32 11.92 -4.12
CA GLU A 72 10.92 10.89 -3.15
C GLU A 72 10.78 11.49 -1.74
N LEU A 73 11.76 12.29 -1.31
CA LEU A 73 11.77 12.93 0.01
C LEU A 73 10.64 13.95 0.17
N LYS A 74 10.37 14.75 -0.88
CA LYS A 74 9.23 15.67 -0.92
C LYS A 74 7.90 14.93 -0.82
N CYS A 75 7.74 13.83 -1.57
CA CYS A 75 6.55 12.99 -1.52
C CYS A 75 6.35 12.37 -0.12
N LEU A 76 7.41 11.86 0.49
CA LEU A 76 7.37 11.34 1.86
C LEU A 76 6.99 12.41 2.88
N PHE A 77 7.57 13.62 2.75
CA PHE A 77 7.25 14.74 3.64
C PHE A 77 5.76 15.10 3.59
N MET A 78 5.20 15.24 2.38
CA MET A 78 3.78 15.50 2.18
C MET A 78 2.91 14.38 2.71
N PHE A 79 3.33 13.13 2.52
CA PHE A 79 2.61 11.96 3.01
C PHE A 79 2.50 11.98 4.53
N ILE A 80 3.62 12.17 5.23
CA ILE A 80 3.67 12.23 6.70
C ILE A 80 2.79 13.37 7.23
N GLN A 81 2.82 14.54 6.59
CA GLN A 81 1.97 15.68 6.95
C GLN A 81 0.48 15.42 6.76
N ALA A 82 0.12 14.60 5.76
CA ALA A 82 -1.27 14.24 5.47
C ALA A 82 -1.83 13.13 6.38
N LEU A 83 -0.98 12.43 7.14
CA LEU A 83 -1.42 11.35 8.01
C LEU A 83 -2.20 11.88 9.23
N PRO A 84 -3.35 11.30 9.56
CA PRO A 84 -4.07 11.66 10.78
C PRO A 84 -3.27 11.25 12.02
N HIS A 85 -3.06 12.19 12.94
CA HIS A 85 -2.45 11.89 14.24
C HIS A 85 -3.39 11.00 15.07
N ARG A 86 -2.90 9.83 15.50
CA ARG A 86 -3.64 8.81 16.29
C ARG A 86 -5.02 8.45 15.72
N PRO A 87 -5.08 7.73 14.58
CA PRO A 87 -6.34 7.41 13.91
C PRO A 87 -7.22 6.37 14.65
N ILE A 88 -6.66 5.64 15.62
CA ILE A 88 -7.35 4.58 16.36
C ILE A 88 -7.36 4.94 17.84
N VAL A 89 -8.55 5.19 18.38
CA VAL A 89 -8.75 5.53 19.79
C VAL A 89 -8.63 4.26 20.64
N PRO A 90 -7.87 4.28 21.75
CA PRO A 90 -7.80 3.15 22.67
C PRO A 90 -9.17 2.85 23.28
N MET A 91 -9.56 1.58 23.25
CA MET A 91 -10.77 1.09 23.89
C MET A 91 -10.46 0.72 25.34
N TYR A 92 -10.93 1.54 26.27
CA TYR A 92 -10.87 1.24 27.71
C TYR A 92 -12.17 0.57 28.17
N PRO A 93 -12.11 -0.40 29.09
CA PRO A 93 -13.33 -0.93 29.70
C PRO A 93 -13.99 0.16 30.55
N GLU A 94 -15.31 0.34 30.39
CA GLU A 94 -16.08 1.34 31.16
C GLU A 94 -16.23 1.00 32.65
N ALA A 95 -15.78 -0.18 33.09
CA ALA A 95 -15.82 -0.64 34.46
C ALA A 95 -14.39 -0.82 35.04
N PRO A 96 -14.00 -0.09 36.12
CA PRO A 96 -12.62 -0.06 36.62
C PRO A 96 -12.23 -1.24 37.52
N PHE A 97 -13.01 -2.34 37.54
CA PHE A 97 -12.74 -3.48 38.39
C PHE A 97 -12.42 -4.71 37.53
N LEU A 98 -11.21 -5.24 37.68
CA LEU A 98 -10.65 -6.46 37.07
C LEU A 98 -9.54 -6.15 36.06
N PHE A 99 -8.41 -6.83 36.28
CA PHE A 99 -7.21 -6.89 35.46
C PHE A 99 -7.49 -7.51 34.08
N PHE A 100 -8.39 -6.92 33.31
CA PHE A 100 -8.55 -7.27 31.92
C PHE A 100 -7.39 -6.66 31.16
N LYS A 101 -6.50 -7.53 30.65
CA LYS A 101 -5.55 -7.17 29.60
C LYS A 101 -6.39 -6.61 28.44
N GLY A 102 -6.50 -5.29 28.35
CA GLY A 102 -7.16 -4.62 27.24
C GLY A 102 -6.61 -5.11 25.91
N VAL A 103 -7.42 -5.06 24.86
CA VAL A 103 -6.97 -5.41 23.51
C VAL A 103 -5.81 -4.48 23.15
N LEU A 104 -4.65 -5.05 22.84
CA LEU A 104 -3.45 -4.29 22.48
C LEU A 104 -3.79 -3.37 21.30
N LEU A 105 -3.53 -2.07 21.47
CA LEU A 105 -3.71 -1.08 20.40
C LEU A 105 -2.77 -1.43 19.25
N PRO A 106 -3.25 -1.48 18.00
CA PRO A 106 -2.39 -1.66 16.84
C PRO A 106 -1.45 -0.44 16.70
N ARG A 107 -0.17 -0.64 17.02
CA ARG A 107 0.88 0.41 16.97
C ARG A 107 1.24 0.86 15.55
N SER A 108 0.87 0.10 14.53
CA SER A 108 1.26 0.32 13.13
C SER A 108 0.86 1.68 12.54
N PHE A 109 -0.07 2.40 13.17
CA PHE A 109 -0.58 3.69 12.71
C PHE A 109 -0.45 4.81 13.75
N ASP A 110 0.42 4.63 14.75
CA ASP A 110 0.62 5.61 15.81
C ASP A 110 1.71 6.62 15.44
N LEU A 111 1.38 7.55 14.52
CA LEU A 111 2.22 8.70 14.24
C LEU A 111 1.87 9.82 15.23
N THR A 112 2.69 9.99 16.26
CA THR A 112 2.53 11.10 17.21
C THR A 112 2.95 12.43 16.57
N GLU A 113 2.37 13.52 17.04
CA GLU A 113 2.72 14.88 16.59
C GLU A 113 4.21 15.18 16.83
N GLU A 114 4.76 14.70 17.95
CA GLU A 114 6.18 14.81 18.28
C GLU A 114 7.06 14.10 17.24
N MET A 115 6.72 12.86 16.87
CA MET A 115 7.46 12.11 15.84
C MET A 115 7.38 12.79 14.47
N ALA A 116 6.20 13.30 14.09
CA ALA A 116 6.03 14.05 12.86
C ALA A 116 6.94 15.30 12.85
N HIS A 117 6.92 16.08 13.93
CA HIS A 117 7.76 17.27 14.08
C HIS A 117 9.26 16.94 14.04
N ASP A 118 9.68 15.85 14.66
CA ASP A 118 11.08 15.40 14.64
C ASP A 118 11.53 14.99 13.23
N ILE A 119 10.67 14.27 12.50
CA ILE A 119 10.92 13.91 11.09
C ILE A 119 11.01 15.17 10.23
N GLU A 120 10.08 16.11 10.39
CA GLU A 120 10.09 17.36 9.65
C GLU A 120 11.37 18.18 9.92
N THR A 121 11.76 18.28 11.19
CA THR A 121 12.96 19.00 11.60
C THR A 121 14.21 18.36 11.01
N PHE A 122 14.28 17.03 11.01
CA PHE A 122 15.38 16.30 10.41
C PHE A 122 15.45 16.48 8.88
N MET A 123 14.30 16.39 8.19
CA MET A 123 14.22 16.59 6.74
C MET A 123 14.63 18.02 6.36
N LYS A 124 14.06 19.03 7.03
CA LYS A 124 14.39 20.45 6.85
C LYS A 124 15.87 20.73 7.19
N GLY A 125 16.42 20.06 8.19
CA GLY A 125 17.83 20.19 8.58
C GLY A 125 18.81 19.67 7.53
N LYS A 126 18.46 18.60 6.79
CA LYS A 126 19.32 18.06 5.73
C LYS A 126 19.23 18.83 4.42
N ASN A 127 18.02 19.26 4.02
CA ASN A 127 17.81 19.91 2.73
C ASN A 127 16.72 20.98 2.79
N SER A 128 16.95 22.06 3.54
CA SER A 128 15.96 23.12 3.77
C SER A 128 15.36 23.75 2.50
N GLU A 129 16.09 23.73 1.39
CA GLU A 129 15.64 24.29 0.11
C GLU A 129 14.57 23.45 -0.57
N TYR A 130 14.56 22.12 -0.38
CA TYR A 130 13.55 21.25 -1.00
C TYR A 130 12.16 21.37 -0.39
N PHE A 131 12.05 21.95 0.81
CA PHE A 131 10.82 22.04 1.57
C PHE A 131 10.25 23.47 1.67
N LYS A 132 10.92 24.46 1.06
CA LYS A 132 10.36 25.81 0.92
C LYS A 132 9.35 25.82 -0.24
N ASP A 133 8.10 26.21 0.05
CA ASP A 133 7.02 26.38 -0.92
C ASP A 133 6.67 25.10 -1.71
N LEU A 134 6.70 23.94 -1.04
CA LEU A 134 6.41 22.66 -1.66
C LEU A 134 4.89 22.48 -1.90
N HIS A 135 4.47 22.42 -3.17
CA HIS A 135 3.08 22.12 -3.55
C HIS A 135 2.95 20.76 -4.24
N LEU A 136 1.80 20.11 -4.05
CA LEU A 136 1.54 18.76 -4.58
C LEU A 136 1.60 18.74 -6.12
N HIS A 137 1.32 19.86 -6.78
CA HIS A 137 1.37 20.00 -8.23
C HIS A 137 2.78 20.21 -8.79
N ASP A 138 3.76 20.50 -7.93
CA ASP A 138 5.17 20.63 -8.33
C ASP A 138 5.85 19.25 -8.43
N LEU A 139 5.19 18.19 -7.96
CA LEU A 139 5.66 16.81 -8.10
C LEU A 139 5.40 16.28 -9.51
N GLU A 140 6.34 15.47 -10.00
CA GLU A 140 6.17 14.72 -11.24
C GLU A 140 4.97 13.77 -11.15
N ALA A 141 4.32 13.51 -12.29
CA ALA A 141 3.12 12.67 -12.37
C ALA A 141 3.30 11.29 -11.72
N TYR A 142 4.50 10.71 -11.82
CA TYR A 142 4.86 9.45 -11.17
C TYR A 142 4.71 9.50 -9.64
N TYR A 143 5.28 10.53 -8.98
CA TYR A 143 5.21 10.65 -7.52
C TYR A 143 3.84 11.10 -7.04
N LEU A 144 3.10 11.85 -7.86
CA LEU A 144 1.72 12.25 -7.56
C LEU A 144 0.78 11.04 -7.54
N ASP A 145 0.87 10.17 -8.54
CA ASP A 145 0.07 8.93 -8.62
C ASP A 145 0.43 7.98 -7.46
N ALA A 146 1.73 7.86 -7.17
CA ALA A 146 2.19 7.07 -6.03
C ALA A 146 1.70 7.65 -4.69
N TYR A 147 1.71 8.97 -4.52
CA TYR A 147 1.19 9.63 -3.33
C TYR A 147 -0.31 9.35 -3.14
N GLU A 148 -1.12 9.52 -4.19
CA GLU A 148 -2.56 9.26 -4.12
C GLU A 148 -2.83 7.79 -3.78
N SER A 149 -2.12 6.88 -4.46
CA SER A 149 -2.17 5.45 -4.20
C SER A 149 -1.79 5.12 -2.76
N ALA A 150 -0.73 5.75 -2.23
CA ALA A 150 -0.28 5.53 -0.86
C ALA A 150 -1.32 5.99 0.17
N VAL A 151 -1.91 7.18 -0.01
CA VAL A 151 -2.96 7.70 0.88
C VAL A 151 -4.19 6.79 0.86
N ARG A 152 -4.59 6.30 -0.33
CA ARG A 152 -5.73 5.38 -0.47
C ARG A 152 -5.49 4.06 0.27
N ILE A 153 -4.34 3.42 0.02
CA ILE A 153 -3.98 2.14 0.64
C ILE A 153 -3.86 2.32 2.16
N TYR A 154 -3.17 3.36 2.62
CA TYR A 154 -3.01 3.65 4.05
C TYR A 154 -4.37 3.78 4.75
N ASN A 155 -5.27 4.59 4.19
CA ASN A 155 -6.61 4.79 4.74
C ASN A 155 -7.41 3.49 4.80
N ASP A 156 -7.32 2.65 3.77
CA ASP A 156 -8.00 1.35 3.76
C ASP A 156 -7.40 0.38 4.77
N MET A 157 -6.08 0.38 4.96
CA MET A 157 -5.43 -0.39 6.02
C MET A 157 -5.85 0.08 7.41
N VAL A 158 -5.87 1.40 7.66
CA VAL A 158 -6.35 1.98 8.93
C VAL A 158 -7.79 1.57 9.20
N LYS A 159 -8.68 1.65 8.20
CA LYS A 159 -10.08 1.22 8.32
C LYS A 159 -10.17 -0.27 8.66
N LYS A 160 -9.46 -1.14 7.95
CA LYS A 160 -9.43 -2.59 8.20
C LYS A 160 -8.94 -2.91 9.61
N THR A 161 -7.86 -2.25 10.04
CA THR A 161 -7.31 -2.43 11.38
C THR A 161 -8.24 -1.91 12.46
N ARG A 162 -8.90 -0.77 12.24
CA ARG A 162 -9.93 -0.24 13.15
C ARG A 162 -11.13 -1.17 13.27
N LEU A 163 -11.62 -1.71 12.15
CA LEU A 163 -12.71 -2.70 12.15
C LEU A 163 -12.30 -3.97 12.87
N SER A 164 -11.08 -4.47 12.62
CA SER A 164 -10.54 -5.65 13.34
C SER A 164 -10.41 -5.39 14.84
N TYR A 165 -9.97 -4.20 15.23
CA TYR A 165 -9.86 -3.80 16.64
C TYR A 165 -11.23 -3.72 17.32
N LEU A 166 -12.20 -3.08 16.67
CA LEU A 166 -13.58 -2.97 17.17
C LEU A 166 -14.30 -4.32 17.20
N SER A 167 -14.00 -5.23 16.27
CA SER A 167 -14.53 -6.59 16.26
C SER A 167 -13.99 -7.46 17.41
N LYS A 168 -12.90 -7.03 18.07
CA LYS A 168 -12.34 -7.71 19.25
C LYS A 168 -12.89 -7.15 20.58
N ARG A 169 -13.82 -6.19 20.52
CA ARG A 169 -14.66 -5.78 21.66
C ARG A 169 -15.60 -6.92 22.02
#